data_AF-A0A7G2EHW1-F1
#
_entry.id   AF-A0A7G2EHW1-F1
#
_cell.length_a   1.000
_cell.length_b   1.000
_cell.length_c   1.000
_cell.angle_alpha   90.00
_cell.angle_beta   90.00
_cell.angle_gamma   90.00
#
_symmetry.space_group_name_H-M   'P 1'
#
loop_
_entity.id
_entity.type
_entity.pdbx_description
1 polymer ?
#
loop_
_entity_poly.entity_id
_entity_poly.type
_entity_poly.pdbx_seq_one_letter_code
_entity_poly.pdbx_strand_id
1 'polypeptide(L)'
;MAPRIRSIGSYATQGKFSVDFFGDEFIVTLFYCNRVPHVLRRFLGDRNHTFVGFWNSQDAGKLKRSRHRLEIAELLDLRNHVVDSRGRGLKGRSFEVVVGECLGYRGVRLEKAIGMSDWSVYDLSYDQILQASIDVYVCSKLGFRNRLWEF
;
A
#
# COMPACT_ATOMS: atom_id res chain seq x y z
N MET A 1 11.07 10.64 -15.53
CA MET A 1 11.19 9.45 -16.40
C MET A 1 9.83 8.76 -16.43
N ALA A 2 9.37 8.26 -17.58
CA ALA A 2 8.06 7.60 -17.70
C ALA A 2 8.13 6.14 -17.17
N PRO A 3 7.04 5.60 -16.60
CA PRO A 3 7.00 4.22 -16.10
C PRO A 3 7.31 3.20 -17.19
N ARG A 4 7.97 2.10 -16.80
CA ARG A 4 8.14 0.91 -17.65
C ARG A 4 7.63 -0.31 -16.90
N ILE A 5 6.56 -0.92 -17.40
CA ILE A 5 5.98 -2.14 -16.85
C ILE A 5 6.68 -3.34 -17.50
N ARG A 6 7.16 -4.30 -16.69
CA ARG A 6 7.77 -5.54 -17.20
C ARG A 6 7.17 -6.76 -16.51
N SER A 7 6.98 -7.83 -17.28
CA SER A 7 6.62 -9.14 -16.74
C SER A 7 7.88 -9.81 -16.19
N ILE A 8 7.87 -10.22 -14.92
CA ILE A 8 9.01 -10.86 -14.24
C ILE A 8 8.92 -12.40 -14.31
N GLY A 9 7.72 -12.95 -14.48
CA GLY A 9 7.54 -14.38 -14.63
C GLY A 9 6.09 -14.82 -14.42
N SER A 10 5.77 -15.95 -15.04
CA SER A 10 4.52 -16.69 -14.86
C SER A 10 4.84 -17.97 -14.10
N TYR A 11 4.22 -18.15 -12.93
CA TYR A 11 4.24 -19.42 -12.21
C TYR A 11 2.81 -19.84 -11.97
N ALA A 12 2.43 -21.01 -12.51
CA ALA A 12 1.22 -21.81 -12.33
C ALA A 12 -0.16 -21.13 -12.08
N THR A 13 -0.26 -20.09 -11.27
CA THR A 13 -1.48 -19.31 -10.97
C THR A 13 -1.24 -17.81 -10.71
N GLN A 14 -0.09 -17.22 -11.06
CA GLN A 14 0.18 -15.78 -10.87
C GLN A 14 1.07 -15.18 -11.98
N GLY A 15 0.65 -14.03 -12.50
CA GLY A 15 1.53 -13.10 -13.23
C GLY A 15 2.18 -12.13 -12.25
N LYS A 16 3.53 -12.03 -12.26
CA LYS A 16 4.26 -10.98 -11.52
C LYS A 16 4.58 -9.82 -12.46
N PHE A 17 4.12 -8.63 -12.10
CA PHE A 17 4.46 -7.39 -12.78
C PHE A 17 5.42 -6.58 -11.89
N SER A 18 6.49 -6.03 -12.47
CA SER A 18 7.21 -4.91 -11.87
C SER A 18 6.84 -3.62 -12.56
N VAL A 19 6.72 -2.57 -11.76
CA VAL A 19 6.66 -1.18 -12.22
C VAL A 19 7.86 -0.48 -11.61
N ASP A 20 8.84 -0.14 -12.43
CA ASP A 20 10.08 0.47 -11.96
C ASP A 20 9.90 1.96 -11.67
N PHE A 21 9.83 2.32 -10.39
CA PHE A 21 10.12 3.67 -9.90
C PHE A 21 11.02 3.58 -8.66
N PHE A 22 12.34 3.65 -8.84
CA PHE A 22 13.33 3.75 -7.75
C PHE A 22 13.24 2.67 -6.65
N GLY A 23 13.07 1.40 -7.03
CA GLY A 23 13.27 0.23 -6.15
C GLY A 23 11.98 -0.48 -5.74
N ASP A 24 11.55 -1.42 -6.60
CA ASP A 24 10.63 -2.53 -6.40
C ASP A 24 9.33 -2.30 -5.59
N GLU A 25 8.23 -2.09 -6.30
CA GLU A 25 6.88 -2.35 -5.80
C GLU A 25 6.45 -3.78 -6.15
N PHE A 26 5.81 -4.47 -5.20
CA PHE A 26 5.25 -5.81 -5.45
C PHE A 26 3.80 -5.90 -4.99
N ILE A 27 2.93 -6.31 -5.90
CA ILE A 27 1.52 -6.59 -5.62
C ILE A 27 1.35 -8.10 -5.44
N VAL A 28 0.72 -8.50 -4.33
CA VAL A 28 0.43 -9.91 -4.01
C VAL A 28 -1.06 -10.13 -3.96
N THR A 29 -1.61 -10.88 -4.92
CA THR A 29 -3.01 -11.32 -4.91
C THR A 29 -3.12 -12.68 -4.21
N LEU A 30 -3.93 -12.78 -3.15
CA LEU A 30 -4.09 -14.00 -2.36
C LEU A 30 -5.46 -14.70 -2.54
N PHE A 31 -6.32 -14.14 -3.39
CA PHE A 31 -7.72 -14.56 -3.55
C PHE A 31 -7.86 -15.96 -4.16
N TYR A 32 -6.92 -16.37 -5.01
CA TYR A 32 -6.88 -17.72 -5.59
C TYR A 32 -5.80 -18.62 -4.96
N CYS A 33 -5.03 -18.11 -3.99
CA CYS A 33 -4.00 -18.90 -3.32
C CYS A 33 -4.62 -19.82 -2.27
N ASN A 34 -4.41 -21.14 -2.38
CA ASN A 34 -4.81 -22.10 -1.34
C ASN A 34 -3.93 -22.02 -0.09
N ARG A 35 -2.70 -21.54 -0.23
CA ARG A 35 -1.73 -21.35 0.86
C ARG A 35 -0.99 -20.04 0.67
N VAL A 36 -0.60 -19.42 1.78
CA VAL A 36 0.27 -18.24 1.77
C VAL A 36 1.71 -18.68 2.05
N PRO A 37 2.70 -18.22 1.27
CA PRO A 37 4.10 -18.50 1.54
C PRO A 37 4.51 -18.09 2.95
N HIS A 38 5.31 -18.93 3.64
CA HIS A 38 5.80 -18.64 4.99
C HIS A 38 6.61 -17.34 5.07
N VAL A 39 7.34 -16.99 4.00
CA VAL A 39 8.09 -15.73 3.91
C VAL A 39 7.17 -14.50 4.06
N LEU A 40 5.98 -14.50 3.45
CA LEU A 40 5.05 -13.39 3.56
C LEU A 40 4.48 -13.29 4.98
N ARG A 41 4.18 -14.43 5.62
CA ARG A 41 3.75 -14.46 7.02
C ARG A 41 4.80 -13.90 7.95
N ARG A 42 6.05 -14.34 7.77
CA ARG A 42 7.19 -13.86 8.56
C ARG A 42 7.38 -12.36 8.36
N PHE A 43 7.34 -11.87 7.12
CA PHE A 43 7.48 -10.46 6.81
C PHE A 43 6.41 -9.60 7.49
N LEU A 44 5.12 -9.96 7.35
CA LEU A 44 4.02 -9.21 7.96
C LEU A 44 4.07 -9.22 9.49
N GLY A 45 4.48 -10.34 10.09
CA GLY A 45 4.56 -10.51 11.54
C GLY A 45 5.87 -10.06 12.19
N ASP A 46 6.84 -9.56 11.42
CA ASP A 46 8.13 -9.15 11.95
C ASP A 46 8.07 -7.72 12.50
N ARG A 47 8.31 -7.57 13.81
CA ARG A 47 8.29 -6.29 14.53
C ARG A 47 9.44 -5.36 14.18
N ASN A 48 10.44 -5.81 13.43
CA ASN A 48 11.47 -4.93 12.90
C ASN A 48 10.98 -4.14 11.67
N HIS A 49 9.75 -4.39 11.20
CA HIS A 49 9.14 -3.64 10.11
C HIS A 49 7.94 -2.83 10.62
N THR A 50 7.90 -1.56 10.25
CA THR A 50 6.73 -0.70 10.44
C THR A 50 5.94 -0.64 9.14
N PHE A 51 4.70 -1.11 9.15
CA PHE A 51 3.79 -0.95 8.03
C PHE A 51 3.03 0.36 8.15
N VAL A 52 2.85 1.06 7.03
CA VAL A 52 2.16 2.35 6.97
C VAL A 52 1.10 2.34 5.88
N GLY A 53 0.00 3.05 6.09
CA GLY A 53 -1.08 3.17 5.12
C GLY A 53 -2.08 4.28 5.46
N PHE A 54 -3.07 4.48 4.60
CA PHE A 54 -4.22 5.37 4.86
C PHE A 54 -5.47 4.57 5.20
N TRP A 55 -6.25 5.05 6.18
CA TRP A 55 -7.56 4.48 6.52
C TRP A 55 -7.54 2.97 6.83
N ASN A 56 -6.42 2.49 7.35
CA ASN A 56 -6.10 1.07 7.48
C ASN A 56 -6.51 0.46 8.85
N SER A 57 -7.33 1.16 9.64
CA SER A 57 -7.70 0.76 11.00
C SER A 57 -8.38 -0.59 11.10
N GLN A 58 -8.95 -1.08 9.99
CA GLN A 58 -9.60 -2.38 9.91
C GLN A 58 -8.73 -3.46 9.25
N ASP A 59 -7.63 -3.09 8.61
CA ASP A 59 -6.94 -3.97 7.66
C ASP A 59 -6.22 -5.12 8.36
N ALA A 60 -5.52 -4.86 9.46
CA ALA A 60 -4.93 -5.90 10.29
C ALA A 60 -6.01 -6.90 10.79
N GLY A 61 -7.17 -6.39 11.22
CA GLY A 61 -8.29 -7.21 11.66
C GLY A 61 -8.96 -8.01 10.54
N LYS A 62 -9.02 -7.46 9.32
CA LYS A 62 -9.52 -8.16 8.12
C LYS A 62 -8.56 -9.27 7.69
N LEU A 63 -7.26 -8.98 7.67
CA LEU A 63 -6.22 -9.97 7.34
C LEU A 63 -6.21 -11.12 8.34
N LYS A 64 -6.33 -10.84 9.64
CA LYS A 64 -6.38 -11.86 10.70
C LYS A 64 -7.61 -12.76 10.60
N ARG A 65 -8.77 -12.20 10.22
CA ARG A 65 -10.03 -12.94 10.05
C ARG A 65 -10.16 -13.62 8.68
N SER A 66 -9.31 -13.29 7.73
CA SER A 66 -9.31 -13.93 6.41
C SER A 66 -9.03 -15.44 6.55
N ARG A 67 -9.37 -16.22 5.51
CA ARG A 67 -9.02 -17.66 5.43
C ARG A 67 -7.53 -17.93 5.68
N HIS A 68 -6.71 -16.94 5.37
CA HIS A 68 -5.25 -17.03 5.48
C HIS A 68 -4.72 -16.65 6.85
N ARG A 69 -5.53 -16.05 7.74
CA ARG A 69 -5.13 -15.67 9.10
C ARG A 69 -3.77 -14.97 9.13
N LEU A 70 -3.64 -13.90 8.34
CA LEU A 70 -2.42 -13.12 8.27
C LEU A 70 -2.43 -12.09 9.39
N GLU A 71 -1.37 -12.07 10.19
CA GLU A 71 -1.19 -11.09 11.25
C GLU A 71 -0.13 -10.11 10.83
N ILE A 72 -0.42 -8.81 11.00
CA ILE A 72 0.54 -7.72 10.84
C ILE A 72 0.97 -7.29 12.23
N ALA A 73 2.27 -7.17 12.46
CA ALA A 73 2.82 -6.75 13.74
C ALA A 73 2.48 -5.29 14.07
N GLU A 74 2.94 -4.35 13.24
CA GLU A 74 2.83 -2.92 13.46
C GLU A 74 2.23 -2.26 12.20
N LEU A 75 1.02 -1.70 12.31
CA LEU A 75 0.36 -1.02 11.19
C LEU A 75 -0.10 0.38 11.62
N LEU A 76 0.61 1.39 11.12
CA LEU A 76 0.35 2.79 11.42
C LEU A 76 -0.53 3.43 10.35
N ASP A 77 -1.51 4.22 10.80
CA ASP A 77 -2.29 5.08 9.91
C ASP A 77 -1.58 6.44 9.79
N LEU A 78 -1.05 6.74 8.61
CA LEU A 78 -0.24 7.94 8.35
C LEU A 78 -0.92 9.24 8.77
N ARG A 79 -2.26 9.30 8.71
CA ARG A 79 -3.01 10.50 9.06
C ARG A 79 -2.85 10.91 10.52
N ASN A 80 -2.43 9.99 11.39
CA ASN A 80 -2.13 10.28 12.80
C ASN A 80 -0.71 10.81 13.02
N HIS A 81 0.17 10.72 12.02
CA HIS A 81 1.60 11.03 12.15
C HIS A 81 2.08 12.15 11.22
N VAL A 82 1.23 12.60 10.29
CA VAL A 82 1.56 13.66 9.34
C VAL A 82 1.02 15.03 9.78
N VAL A 83 1.82 16.07 9.54
CA VAL A 83 1.48 17.47 9.79
C VAL A 83 1.66 18.31 8.53
N ASP A 84 0.95 19.45 8.47
CA ASP A 84 1.12 20.43 7.41
C ASP A 84 2.37 21.32 7.61
N SER A 85 2.57 22.26 6.68
CA SER A 85 3.68 23.24 6.73
C SER A 85 3.69 24.13 7.98
N ARG A 86 2.57 24.19 8.72
CA ARG A 86 2.41 24.96 9.96
C ARG A 86 2.44 24.07 11.21
N GLY A 87 2.77 22.78 11.06
CA GLY A 87 2.82 21.81 12.14
C GLY A 87 1.44 21.34 12.63
N ARG A 88 0.36 21.61 11.88
CA ARG A 88 -0.99 21.16 12.27
C ARG A 88 -1.21 19.72 11.82
N GLY A 89 -1.71 18.88 12.72
CA GLY A 89 -2.06 17.51 12.41
C GLY A 89 -3.09 17.41 11.28
N LEU A 90 -2.90 16.44 10.37
CA LEU A 90 -3.77 16.22 9.22
C LEU A 90 -4.75 15.06 9.42
N LYS A 91 -5.01 14.70 10.67
CA LYS A 91 -5.98 13.67 11.04
C LYS A 91 -7.37 14.05 10.51
N GLY A 92 -7.99 13.12 9.77
CA GLY A 92 -9.32 13.30 9.20
C GLY A 92 -9.35 14.10 7.88
N ARG A 93 -8.21 14.55 7.36
CA ARG A 93 -8.12 15.15 6.02
C ARG A 93 -8.17 14.07 4.93
N SER A 94 -8.55 14.47 3.72
CA SER A 94 -8.56 13.56 2.57
C SER A 94 -7.14 13.24 2.11
N PHE A 95 -6.99 12.18 1.33
CA PHE A 95 -5.71 11.75 0.77
C PHE A 95 -5.07 12.87 -0.07
N GLU A 96 -5.88 13.51 -0.92
CA GLU A 96 -5.46 14.61 -1.79
C GLU A 96 -4.91 15.79 -0.99
N VAL A 97 -5.57 16.13 0.12
CA VAL A 97 -5.12 17.21 1.00
C VAL A 97 -3.81 16.83 1.68
N VAL A 98 -3.68 15.60 2.21
CA VAL A 98 -2.43 15.15 2.84
C VAL A 98 -1.27 15.17 1.84
N VAL A 99 -1.49 14.66 0.63
CA VAL A 99 -0.49 14.66 -0.43
C VAL A 99 -0.09 16.09 -0.83
N GLY A 100 -1.07 16.97 -1.00
CA GLY A 100 -0.82 18.38 -1.33
C GLY A 100 -0.02 19.11 -0.26
N GLU A 101 -0.42 18.98 1.01
CA GLU A 101 0.22 19.69 2.13
C GLU A 101 1.61 19.12 2.47
N CYS A 102 1.77 17.79 2.44
CA CYS A 102 3.02 17.15 2.88
C CYS A 102 4.04 16.93 1.76
N LEU A 103 3.59 16.73 0.51
CA LEU A 103 4.47 16.41 -0.63
C LEU A 103 4.45 17.49 -1.72
N GLY A 104 3.51 18.44 -1.68
CA GLY A 104 3.40 19.50 -2.69
C GLY A 104 2.82 19.03 -4.03
N TYR A 105 2.33 17.79 -4.13
CA TYR A 105 1.76 17.27 -5.36
C TYR A 105 0.27 17.66 -5.48
N ARG A 106 -0.10 18.21 -6.63
CA ARG A 106 -1.49 18.58 -6.94
C ARG A 106 -2.11 17.59 -7.92
N GLY A 107 -3.41 17.35 -7.77
CA GLY A 107 -4.17 16.43 -8.65
C GLY A 107 -3.98 14.94 -8.35
N VAL A 108 -3.17 14.58 -7.35
CA VAL A 108 -3.01 13.20 -6.91
C VAL A 108 -4.20 12.82 -6.03
N ARG A 109 -4.97 11.83 -6.47
CA ARG A 109 -6.16 11.32 -5.79
C ARG A 109 -6.30 9.82 -6.02
N LEU A 110 -7.00 9.14 -5.11
CA LEU A 110 -7.44 7.76 -5.33
C LEU A 110 -8.89 7.79 -5.80
N GLU A 111 -9.16 7.22 -6.97
CA GLU A 111 -10.51 7.22 -7.52
C GLU A 111 -11.38 6.18 -6.83
N LYS A 112 -12.50 6.64 -6.27
CA LYS A 112 -13.44 5.78 -5.55
C LYS A 112 -13.95 4.61 -6.41
N ALA A 113 -14.19 4.83 -7.70
CA ALA A 113 -14.66 3.79 -8.61
C ALA A 113 -13.64 2.64 -8.75
N ILE A 114 -12.35 2.96 -8.83
CA ILE A 114 -11.27 1.97 -8.84
C ILE A 114 -11.13 1.34 -7.45
N GLY A 115 -11.13 2.14 -6.39
CA GLY A 115 -10.98 1.65 -5.01
C GLY A 115 -12.08 0.68 -4.57
N MET A 116 -13.28 0.82 -5.15
CA MET A 116 -14.42 -0.05 -4.91
C MET A 116 -14.69 -1.06 -6.04
N SER A 117 -13.80 -1.15 -7.03
CA SER A 117 -13.89 -2.14 -8.11
C SER A 117 -13.63 -3.57 -7.59
N ASP A 118 -13.77 -4.56 -8.46
CA ASP A 118 -13.46 -5.94 -8.11
C ASP A 118 -11.94 -6.19 -8.08
N TRP A 119 -11.36 -6.23 -6.88
CA TRP A 119 -9.96 -6.57 -6.66
C TRP A 119 -9.71 -8.08 -6.51
N SER A 120 -10.74 -8.90 -6.66
CA SER A 120 -10.62 -10.36 -6.64
C SER A 120 -10.33 -10.96 -8.01
N VAL A 121 -10.31 -10.14 -9.07
CA VAL A 121 -9.97 -10.57 -10.44
C VAL A 121 -8.55 -11.14 -10.52
N TYR A 122 -8.35 -12.06 -11.46
CA TYR A 122 -7.06 -12.74 -11.65
C TYR A 122 -5.98 -11.78 -12.15
N ASP A 123 -6.29 -11.03 -13.20
CA ASP A 123 -5.43 -9.98 -13.74
C ASP A 123 -6.00 -8.62 -13.37
N LEU A 124 -5.23 -7.83 -12.60
CA LEU A 124 -5.60 -6.47 -12.25
C LEU A 124 -5.55 -5.58 -13.49
N SER A 125 -6.49 -4.63 -13.59
CA SER A 125 -6.44 -3.62 -14.63
C SER A 125 -5.27 -2.67 -14.42
N TYR A 126 -4.89 -1.95 -15.49
CA TYR A 126 -3.88 -0.90 -15.39
C TYR A 126 -4.26 0.15 -14.33
N ASP A 127 -5.52 0.54 -14.26
CA ASP A 127 -6.02 1.54 -13.32
C ASP A 127 -5.96 1.05 -11.87
N GLN A 128 -6.26 -0.23 -11.61
CA GLN A 128 -6.08 -0.84 -10.30
C GLN A 128 -4.61 -0.84 -9.89
N ILE A 129 -3.71 -1.30 -10.77
CA ILE A 129 -2.27 -1.31 -10.50
C ILE A 129 -1.78 0.12 -10.23
N LEU A 130 -2.09 1.07 -11.11
CA LEU A 130 -1.69 2.47 -10.97
C LEU A 130 -2.17 3.07 -9.64
N GLN A 131 -3.41 2.80 -9.24
CA GLN A 131 -3.93 3.32 -7.98
C GLN A 131 -3.22 2.72 -6.76
N ALA A 132 -2.99 1.40 -6.76
CA ALA A 132 -2.22 0.75 -5.70
C ALA A 132 -0.79 1.31 -5.61
N SER A 133 -0.16 1.55 -6.77
CA SER A 133 1.17 2.13 -6.85
C SER A 133 1.23 3.56 -6.32
N ILE A 134 0.23 4.40 -6.64
CA ILE A 134 0.13 5.75 -6.11
C ILE A 134 0.00 5.72 -4.58
N ASP A 135 -0.89 4.86 -4.06
CA ASP A 135 -1.11 4.74 -2.63
C ASP A 135 0.17 4.31 -1.89
N VAL A 136 0.82 3.24 -2.34
CA VAL A 136 2.08 2.73 -1.75
C VAL A 136 3.21 3.74 -1.88
N TYR A 137 3.35 4.42 -3.02
CA TYR A 137 4.38 5.45 -3.22
C TYR A 137 4.21 6.62 -2.23
N VAL A 138 2.99 7.15 -2.13
CA VAL A 138 2.68 8.23 -1.18
C VAL A 138 2.95 7.77 0.24
N CYS A 139 2.48 6.57 0.60
CA CYS A 139 2.67 6.02 1.94
C CYS A 139 4.16 5.89 2.29
N SER A 140 4.96 5.35 1.37
CA SER A 140 6.42 5.22 1.52
C SER A 140 7.10 6.57 1.70
N LYS A 141 6.77 7.57 0.85
CA LYS A 141 7.36 8.91 0.96
C LYS A 141 7.01 9.59 2.28
N LEU A 142 5.77 9.47 2.74
CA LEU A 142 5.34 10.05 4.02
C LEU A 142 5.94 9.31 5.21
N GLY A 143 5.99 7.98 5.17
CA GLY A 143 6.68 7.18 6.18
C GLY A 143 8.15 7.56 6.30
N PHE A 144 8.83 7.72 5.15
CA PHE A 144 10.23 8.13 5.11
C PHE A 144 10.42 9.55 5.70
N ARG A 145 9.59 10.50 5.28
CA ARG A 145 9.70 11.90 5.71
C ARG A 145 9.45 12.10 7.21
N ASN A 146 8.61 11.26 7.81
CA ASN A 146 8.22 11.35 9.22
C ASN A 146 8.97 10.36 10.12
N ARG A 147 10.03 9.70 9.63
CA ARG A 147 10.86 8.77 10.40
C ARG A 147 10.07 7.65 11.09
N LEU A 148 9.03 7.13 10.43
CA LEU A 148 8.11 6.18 11.06
C LEU A 148 8.71 4.79 11.31
N TRP A 149 9.92 4.51 10.81
CA TRP A 149 10.67 3.29 11.16
C TRP A 149 11.33 3.35 12.55
N GLU A 150 11.22 4.48 13.26
CA GLU A 150 11.74 4.66 14.61
C GLU A 150 10.68 4.45 15.70
N PHE A 151 9.46 4.07 15.32
CA PHE A 151 8.37 3.73 16.23
C PHE A 151 8.56 2.36 16.89
#